data_AF-A0A0G4LGM3-F1
#
_entry.id   AF-A0A0G4LGM3-F1
#
_cell.length_a   1.000
_cell.length_b   1.000
_cell.length_c   1.000
_cell.angle_alpha   90.00
_cell.angle_beta   90.00
_cell.angle_gamma   90.00
#
_symmetry.space_group_name_H-M   'P 1'
#
loop_
_entity.id
_entity.type
_entity.pdbx_description
1 polymer ?
#
loop_
_entity_poly.entity_id
_entity_poly.type
_entity_poly.pdbx_seq_one_letter_code
_entity_poly.pdbx_strand_id
1 'polypeptide(L)'
;EVLFLPPIVDAAESSPTAATQCARYIRKYLTDKYSPKASWQYNAVMLIRILADNPGRSFTRNFDFKFCNVVKDVLRNGRDPSVRQILMETLDDFEQ
;
A
#
# COMPACT_ATOMS: atom_id res chain seq x y z
N GLU A 1 -14.67 -1.83 4.25
CA GLU A 1 -15.33 -0.55 4.55
C GLU A 1 -14.84 0.47 3.53
N VAL A 2 -15.65 0.71 2.48
CA VAL A 2 -15.32 1.59 1.34
C VAL A 2 -15.56 3.06 1.69
N LEU A 3 -16.36 3.31 2.73
CA LEU A 3 -16.78 4.63 3.20
C LEU A 3 -15.61 5.60 3.43
N PHE A 4 -14.47 5.10 3.90
CA PHE A 4 -13.32 5.95 4.23
C PHE A 4 -12.37 6.19 3.06
N LEU A 5 -12.57 5.57 1.89
CA LEU A 5 -11.65 5.72 0.76
C LEU A 5 -11.58 7.17 0.22
N PRO A 6 -12.71 7.85 -0.07
CA PRO A 6 -12.62 9.23 -0.58
C PRO A 6 -11.89 10.17 0.39
N PRO A 7 -12.22 10.20 1.70
CA PRO A 7 -11.48 11.02 2.66
C PRO A 7 -9.98 10.70 2.77
N ILE A 8 -9.58 9.44 2.58
CA ILE A 8 -8.15 9.05 2.59
C ILE A 8 -7.42 9.62 1.37
N VAL A 9 -8.05 9.55 0.18
CA VAL A 9 -7.52 10.11 -1.07
C VAL A 9 -7.40 11.63 -0.96
N ASP A 10 -8.48 12.30 -0.56
CA ASP A 10 -8.53 13.75 -0.41
C ASP A 10 -7.45 14.25 0.57
N ALA A 11 -7.26 13.55 1.69
CA ALA A 11 -6.24 13.90 2.68
C ALA A 11 -4.81 13.69 2.14
N ALA A 12 -4.55 12.59 1.44
CA ALA A 12 -3.25 12.31 0.83
C ALA A 12 -2.93 13.27 -0.32
N GLU A 13 -3.93 13.72 -1.07
CA GLU A 13 -3.77 14.70 -2.15
C GLU A 13 -3.46 16.10 -1.59
N SER A 14 -4.23 16.54 -0.59
CA SER A 14 -4.17 17.90 -0.04
C SER A 14 -2.98 18.14 0.90
N SER A 15 -2.37 17.10 1.47
CA SER A 15 -1.32 17.25 2.49
C SER A 15 -0.13 16.32 2.25
N PRO A 16 1.08 16.86 2.00
CA PRO A 16 2.31 16.06 1.91
C PRO A 16 2.57 15.22 3.17
N THR A 17 2.25 15.77 4.35
CA THR A 17 2.40 15.08 5.62
C THR A 17 1.42 13.90 5.72
N ALA A 18 0.17 14.08 5.26
CA ALA A 18 -0.81 13.00 5.23
C ALA A 18 -0.39 11.88 4.28
N ALA A 19 0.08 12.21 3.06
CA ALA A 19 0.61 11.24 2.11
C ALA A 19 1.77 10.42 2.71
N THR A 20 2.69 11.09 3.41
CA THR A 20 3.80 10.44 4.12
C THR A 20 3.29 9.49 5.21
N GLN A 21 2.29 9.91 6.00
CA GLN A 21 1.70 9.07 7.03
C GLN A 21 0.95 7.87 6.43
N CYS A 22 0.21 8.06 5.32
CA CYS A 22 -0.46 6.96 4.62
C CYS A 22 0.54 5.88 4.19
N ALA A 23 1.64 6.26 3.52
CA ALA A 23 2.68 5.31 3.14
C ALA A 23 3.27 4.57 4.36
N ARG A 24 3.50 5.29 5.47
CA ARG A 24 3.99 4.70 6.73
C ARG A 24 3.00 3.72 7.34
N TYR A 25 1.70 4.03 7.35
CA TYR A 25 0.66 3.13 7.89
C TYR A 25 0.48 1.89 7.02
N ILE A 26 0.41 2.05 5.70
CA ILE A 26 0.37 0.93 4.75
C ILE A 26 1.56 0.00 4.99
N ARG A 27 2.78 0.54 5.05
CA ARG A 27 3.98 -0.24 5.35
C ARG A 27 3.85 -1.05 6.65
N LYS A 28 3.30 -0.46 7.71
CA LYS A 28 3.08 -1.15 8.98
C LYS A 28 2.18 -2.38 8.80
N TYR A 29 1.08 -2.24 8.06
CA TYR A 29 0.13 -3.34 7.83
C TYR A 29 0.67 -4.43 6.91
N LEU A 30 1.69 -4.14 6.09
CA LEU A 30 2.34 -5.13 5.25
C LEU A 30 3.36 -6.01 6.01
N THR A 31 3.80 -5.64 7.22
CA THR A 31 4.77 -6.44 7.98
C THR A 31 4.26 -7.83 8.38
N ASP A 32 5.16 -8.79 8.59
CA ASP A 32 4.82 -10.17 8.99
C ASP A 32 3.97 -10.25 10.28
N LYS A 33 4.04 -9.23 11.14
CA LYS A 33 3.14 -9.12 12.31
C LYS A 33 1.65 -9.21 11.92
N TYR A 34 1.29 -8.75 10.73
CA TYR A 34 -0.07 -8.77 10.21
C TYR A 34 -0.32 -9.90 9.18
N SER A 35 0.65 -10.80 8.95
CA SER A 35 0.46 -11.95 8.05
C SER A 35 -0.68 -12.90 8.46
N PRO A 36 -1.03 -13.07 9.76
CA PRO A 36 -2.24 -13.82 10.13
C PRO A 36 -3.55 -13.09 9.79
N LYS A 37 -3.49 -11.80 9.42
CA LYS A 37 -4.65 -10.96 9.06
C LYS A 37 -4.61 -10.59 7.58
N ALA A 38 -4.73 -11.61 6.71
CA ALA A 38 -4.66 -11.46 5.27
C ALA A 38 -5.54 -10.32 4.70
N SER A 39 -6.78 -10.17 5.20
CA SER A 39 -7.68 -9.09 4.77
C SER A 39 -7.14 -7.69 5.04
N TRP A 40 -6.30 -7.51 6.08
CA TRP A 40 -5.69 -6.22 6.38
C TRP A 40 -4.53 -5.92 5.44
N GLN A 41 -3.71 -6.93 5.12
CA GLN A 41 -2.66 -6.80 4.12
C GLN A 41 -3.25 -6.57 2.73
N TYR A 42 -4.29 -7.30 2.36
CA TYR A 42 -5.01 -7.11 1.09
C TYR A 42 -5.52 -5.67 0.95
N ASN A 43 -6.18 -5.16 1.99
CA ASN A 43 -6.65 -3.77 2.00
C ASN A 43 -5.49 -2.76 1.94
N ALA A 44 -4.35 -3.07 2.56
CA ALA A 44 -3.16 -2.23 2.45
C ALA A 44 -2.62 -2.19 1.01
N VAL A 45 -2.61 -3.31 0.29
CA VAL A 45 -2.23 -3.35 -1.14
C VAL A 45 -3.25 -2.62 -2.02
N MET A 46 -4.56 -2.81 -1.77
CA MET A 46 -5.60 -2.04 -2.45
C MET A 46 -5.42 -0.53 -2.27
N LEU A 47 -5.04 -0.07 -1.07
CA LEU A 47 -4.73 1.33 -0.81
C LEU A 47 -3.47 1.79 -1.55
N ILE A 48 -2.46 0.95 -1.74
CA ILE A 48 -1.31 1.27 -2.59
C ILE A 48 -1.77 1.58 -4.01
N ARG A 49 -2.56 0.68 -4.60
CA ARG A 49 -3.09 0.84 -5.96
C ARG A 49 -3.88 2.13 -6.10
N ILE A 50 -4.91 2.30 -5.26
CA ILE A 50 -5.79 3.47 -5.30
C ILE A 50 -4.99 4.76 -5.15
N LEU A 51 -4.08 4.84 -4.18
CA LEU A 51 -3.31 6.06 -3.92
C LEU A 51 -2.22 6.32 -4.97
N ALA A 52 -1.73 5.28 -5.63
CA ALA A 52 -0.79 5.42 -6.74
C ALA A 52 -1.48 5.83 -8.06
N ASP A 53 -2.77 5.56 -8.21
CA ASP A 53 -3.58 6.11 -9.30
C ASP A 53 -4.05 7.53 -8.96
N ASN A 54 -4.50 7.75 -7.72
CA ASN A 54 -4.97 9.02 -7.21
C ASN A 54 -4.68 9.17 -5.69
N PRO A 55 -3.73 10.03 -5.27
CA PRO A 55 -3.21 11.20 -5.99
C PRO A 55 -1.94 10.95 -6.83
N GLY A 56 -1.51 9.71 -7.00
CA GLY A 56 -0.34 9.36 -7.80
C GLY A 56 0.97 9.89 -7.24
N ARG A 57 1.69 10.74 -7.98
CA ARG A 57 3.06 11.16 -7.60
C ARG A 57 3.17 11.80 -6.22
N SER A 58 2.12 12.47 -5.74
CA SER A 58 2.08 13.03 -4.38
C SER A 58 2.20 11.94 -3.31
N PHE A 59 1.69 10.74 -3.59
CA PHE A 59 1.78 9.55 -2.75
C PHE A 59 3.02 8.70 -3.04
N THR A 60 3.27 8.31 -4.31
CA THR A 60 4.33 7.35 -4.66
C THR A 60 5.74 7.85 -4.36
N ARG A 61 5.96 9.17 -4.34
CA ARG A 61 7.24 9.77 -3.89
C ARG A 61 7.63 9.42 -2.45
N ASN A 62 6.69 8.91 -1.64
CA ASN A 62 6.93 8.52 -0.24
C ASN A 62 7.35 7.05 -0.08
N PHE A 63 7.56 6.31 -1.18
CA PHE A 63 8.07 4.93 -1.15
C PHE A 63 9.57 4.91 -0.85
N ASP A 64 9.88 5.07 0.45
CA ASP A 64 11.24 5.01 0.96
C ASP A 64 11.81 3.57 0.91
N PHE A 65 13.13 3.45 1.14
CA PHE A 65 13.82 2.16 1.16
C PHE A 65 13.16 1.15 2.11
N LYS A 66 12.62 1.61 3.24
CA LYS A 66 11.93 0.77 4.21
C LYS A 66 10.60 0.25 3.66
N PHE A 67 9.85 1.06 2.92
CA PHE A 67 8.62 0.67 2.24
C PHE A 67 8.93 -0.43 1.22
N CYS A 68 9.90 -0.21 0.34
CA CYS A 68 10.31 -1.19 -0.66
C CYS A 68 10.77 -2.51 -0.03
N ASN A 69 11.48 -2.48 1.10
CA ASN A 69 11.90 -3.69 1.79
C ASN A 69 10.72 -4.51 2.31
N VAL A 70 9.70 -3.88 2.88
CA VAL A 70 8.50 -4.60 3.36
C VAL A 70 7.71 -5.17 2.18
N VAL A 71 7.59 -4.43 1.07
CA VAL A 71 6.95 -4.95 -0.15
C VAL A 71 7.68 -6.19 -0.68
N LYS A 72 9.02 -6.15 -0.75
CA LYS A 72 9.85 -7.30 -1.14
C LYS A 72 9.68 -8.49 -0.20
N ASP A 73 9.56 -8.24 1.11
CA ASP A 73 9.33 -9.28 2.11
C ASP A 73 7.97 -9.96 1.89
N VAL A 74 6.90 -9.20 1.66
CA VAL A 74 5.58 -9.75 1.34
C VAL A 74 5.60 -10.59 0.05
N LEU A 75 6.31 -10.15 -0.98
CA LEU A 75 6.43 -10.94 -2.22
C LEU A 75 7.16 -12.27 -2.03
N ARG A 76 8.20 -12.29 -1.18
CA ARG A 76 9.06 -13.47 -0.97
C ARG A 76 8.49 -14.43 0.06
N ASN A 77 7.97 -13.88 1.15
CA ASN A 77 7.63 -14.60 2.37
C ASN A 77 6.13 -14.52 2.72
N GLY A 78 5.33 -13.83 1.90
CA GLY A 78 3.89 -13.69 2.10
C GLY A 78 3.18 -15.03 2.17
N ARG A 79 2.32 -15.18 3.18
CA ARG A 79 1.61 -16.44 3.45
C ARG A 79 0.32 -16.59 2.66
N ASP A 80 -0.36 -15.47 2.40
CA ASP A 80 -1.65 -15.48 1.74
C ASP A 80 -1.49 -15.30 0.22
N PRO A 81 -1.95 -16.27 -0.60
CA PRO A 81 -1.81 -16.20 -2.06
C PRO A 81 -2.53 -15.00 -2.68
N SER A 82 -3.69 -14.61 -2.15
CA SER A 82 -4.47 -13.49 -2.70
C SER A 82 -3.77 -12.16 -2.50
N VAL A 83 -3.15 -11.95 -1.32
CA VAL A 83 -2.32 -10.77 -1.03
C VAL A 83 -1.11 -10.72 -1.95
N ARG A 84 -0.46 -11.86 -2.19
CA ARG A 84 0.70 -11.92 -3.08
C ARG A 84 0.30 -11.65 -4.53
N GLN A 85 -0.81 -12.24 -4.99
CA GLN A 85 -1.33 -12.04 -6.35
C GLN A 85 -1.61 -10.56 -6.62
N ILE A 86 -2.42 -9.92 -5.78
CA ILE A 86 -2.75 -8.50 -5.99
C ILE A 86 -1.52 -7.60 -5.89
N LEU A 87 -0.53 -7.95 -5.04
CA LEU A 87 0.71 -7.20 -4.95
C LEU A 87 1.54 -7.33 -6.23
N MET A 88 1.60 -8.51 -6.85
CA MET A 88 2.28 -8.68 -8.14
C MET A 88 1.58 -7.86 -9.22
N GLU A 89 0.25 -7.98 -9.35
CA GLU A 89 -0.54 -7.19 -10.31
C GLU A 89 -0.34 -5.67 -10.11
N THR A 90 -0.32 -5.21 -8.86
CA THR A 90 -0.09 -3.78 -8.54
C THR A 90 1.31 -3.32 -8.94
N LEU A 91 2.32 -4.18 -8.83
CA LEU A 91 3.70 -3.82 -9.18
C LEU A 91 3.95 -3.91 -10.68
N ASP A 92 3.31 -4.86 -11.36
CA ASP A 92 3.32 -4.93 -12.82
C ASP A 92 2.66 -3.67 -13.42
N ASP A 93 1.55 -3.20 -12.84
CA ASP A 93 0.90 -1.93 -13.21
C ASP A 93 1.84 -0.72 -13.04
N PHE A 94 2.81 -0.75 -12.10
CA PHE A 94 3.78 0.34 -11.90
C PHE A 94 4.94 0.34 -12.89
N GLU A 95 5.21 -0.79 -13.55
CA GLU A 95 6.29 -0.93 -14.52
C GLU A 95 5.89 -0.43 -15.92
N GLN A 96 4.59 -0.37 -16.21
CA GLN A 96 4.03 0.11 -17.48
C GLN A 96 4.15 1.63 -17.67
#